data_AF-A0A1Q5CSB9-F1
#
_entry.id   AF-A0A1Q5CSB9-F1
#
_cell.length_a   1.000
_cell.length_b   1.000
_cell.length_c   1.000
_cell.angle_alpha   90.00
_cell.angle_beta   90.00
_cell.angle_gamma   90.00
#
_symmetry.space_group_name_H-M   'P 1'
#
loop_
_entity.id
_entity.type
_entity.pdbx_description
1 polymer ?
#
loop_
_entity_poly.entity_id
_entity_poly.type
_entity_poly.pdbx_seq_one_letter_code
_entity_poly.pdbx_strand_id
1 'polypeptide(L)'
;MLALAGSGVCCLQLAAVVELPEFGVLLGRLLAHRRADPATVARAAGVSVPELDAVLAGGHASALLLRRLAPALGLHTADLFVIAGHDMPTDLAPARGTRPWHVGHVMRSAMRVFGKRFDRLHEFICSLPVRLPAEPLPPPTRSAAGPGALVMGLLANRNIRPHIAQLLYFVGDGPYVSDSTIYRVVHGDSALTARYVTAFAAVLGVPAGDLAALTGVGPPVDTARLYPRRAELAAVAWDARRLNSEQLSQVQQLAFDLAQVARR
;
A
#
# COMPACT_ATOMS: atom_id res chain seq x y z
N MET A 1 29.61 42.80 30.28
CA MET A 1 29.92 41.45 30.79
C MET A 1 28.62 40.67 30.87
N LEU A 2 28.18 40.11 29.75
CA LEU A 2 28.47 38.76 29.22
C LEU A 2 27.38 37.78 29.65
N ALA A 3 26.46 37.59 28.72
CA ALA A 3 25.40 36.59 28.70
C ALA A 3 25.98 35.18 28.55
N LEU A 4 25.32 34.19 29.16
CA LEU A 4 25.52 32.78 28.83
C LEU A 4 24.23 32.24 28.20
N ALA A 5 24.29 32.13 26.88
CA ALA A 5 23.31 31.49 26.02
C ALA A 5 23.38 29.97 26.23
N GLY A 6 22.24 29.36 26.57
CA GLY A 6 22.04 27.92 26.51
C GLY A 6 21.77 27.50 25.07
N SER A 7 22.82 27.13 24.34
CA SER A 7 22.69 26.48 23.04
C SER A 7 22.19 25.04 23.24
N GLY A 8 20.88 24.87 23.08
CA GLY A 8 20.28 23.56 22.82
C GLY A 8 20.78 23.05 21.48
N VAL A 9 21.75 22.15 21.52
CA VAL A 9 22.18 21.37 20.36
C VAL A 9 21.00 20.52 19.94
N CYS A 10 20.26 21.02 18.94
CA CYS A 10 19.25 20.27 18.22
C CYS A 10 20.00 19.15 17.50
N CYS A 11 20.00 17.96 18.11
CA CYS A 11 20.57 16.75 17.53
C CYS A 11 19.66 16.29 16.40
N LEU A 12 19.75 16.96 15.24
CA LEU A 12 19.29 16.44 13.97
C LEU A 12 20.20 15.27 13.62
N GLN A 13 19.91 14.09 14.17
CA GLN A 13 20.40 12.85 13.61
C GLN A 13 19.83 12.77 12.19
N LEU A 14 20.70 13.07 11.21
CA LEU A 14 20.54 12.63 9.83
C LEU A 14 20.26 11.12 9.89
N ALA A 15 18.99 10.75 9.75
CA ALA A 15 18.62 9.37 9.55
C ALA A 15 19.33 8.91 8.29
N ALA A 16 20.25 7.94 8.42
CA ALA A 16 20.83 7.28 7.27
C ALA A 16 19.67 6.84 6.36
N VAL A 17 19.75 7.16 5.07
CA VAL A 17 18.80 6.66 4.07
C VAL A 17 18.93 5.14 4.09
N VAL A 18 18.00 4.47 4.77
CA VAL A 18 17.95 3.01 4.79
C VAL A 18 17.40 2.60 3.44
N GLU A 19 18.29 2.22 2.52
CA GLU A 19 17.88 1.64 1.25
C GLU A 19 17.09 0.34 1.50
N LEU A 20 16.09 0.07 0.64
CA LEU A 20 15.42 -1.22 0.68
C LEU A 20 16.39 -2.29 0.18
N PRO A 21 16.44 -3.46 0.85
CA PRO A 21 17.25 -4.55 0.36
C PRO A 21 16.64 -5.14 -0.92
N GLU A 22 17.43 -5.95 -1.61
CA GLU A 22 16.99 -6.64 -2.83
C GLU A 22 15.78 -7.56 -2.57
N PHE A 23 15.05 -7.87 -3.66
CA PHE A 23 13.83 -8.66 -3.61
C PHE A 23 14.01 -10.01 -2.88
N GLY A 24 15.12 -10.72 -3.12
CA GLY A 24 15.41 -11.99 -2.45
C GLY A 24 15.41 -11.89 -0.92
N VAL A 25 15.99 -10.81 -0.39
CA VAL A 25 16.01 -10.52 1.06
C VAL A 25 14.61 -10.18 1.57
N LEU A 26 13.85 -9.36 0.83
CA LEU A 26 12.47 -9.02 1.18
C LEU A 26 11.58 -10.27 1.22
N LEU A 27 11.70 -11.13 0.21
CA LEU A 27 10.98 -12.39 0.13
C LEU A 27 11.39 -13.33 1.26
N GLY A 28 12.69 -13.47 1.54
CA GLY A 28 13.20 -14.27 2.65
C GLY A 28 12.65 -13.80 4.00
N ARG A 29 12.59 -12.48 4.24
CA ARG A 29 11.98 -11.90 5.46
C ARG A 29 10.50 -12.21 5.56
N LEU A 30 9.76 -12.10 4.46
CA LEU A 30 8.34 -12.42 4.42
C LEU A 30 8.07 -13.91 4.72
N LEU A 31 8.84 -14.81 4.10
CA LEU A 31 8.73 -16.25 4.34
C LEU A 31 9.08 -16.61 5.79
N ALA A 32 10.17 -16.05 6.32
CA ALA A 32 10.56 -16.24 7.71
C ALA A 32 9.48 -15.73 8.69
N HIS A 33 8.91 -14.55 8.44
CA HIS A 33 7.82 -14.00 9.23
C HIS A 33 6.61 -14.93 9.28
N ARG A 34 6.23 -15.48 8.12
CA ARG A 34 5.10 -16.40 7.97
C ARG A 34 5.40 -17.84 8.38
N ARG A 35 6.67 -18.14 8.72
CA ARG A 35 7.18 -19.51 8.93
C ARG A 35 6.86 -20.42 7.74
N ALA A 36 6.91 -19.86 6.53
CA ALA A 36 6.60 -20.56 5.30
C ALA A 36 7.88 -21.19 4.73
N ASP A 37 7.81 -22.49 4.47
CA ASP A 37 8.89 -23.23 3.81
C ASP A 37 8.97 -22.87 2.31
N PRO A 38 10.14 -22.45 1.78
CA PRO A 38 10.31 -22.12 0.36
C PRO A 38 9.87 -23.25 -0.57
N ALA A 39 10.17 -24.52 -0.25
CA ALA A 39 9.80 -25.63 -1.12
C ALA A 39 8.27 -25.81 -1.22
N THR A 40 7.56 -25.58 -0.12
CA THR A 40 6.09 -25.56 -0.10
C THR A 40 5.51 -24.41 -0.92
N VAL A 41 6.10 -23.20 -0.83
CA VAL A 41 5.69 -22.05 -1.65
C VAL A 41 5.96 -22.28 -3.13
N ALA A 42 7.14 -22.83 -3.48
CA ALA A 42 7.49 -23.15 -4.86
C ALA A 42 6.49 -24.14 -5.47
N ARG A 43 6.14 -25.19 -4.73
CA ARG A 43 5.13 -26.18 -5.14
C ARG A 43 3.76 -25.54 -5.35
N ALA A 44 3.31 -24.69 -4.42
CA ALA A 44 2.03 -23.99 -4.53
C ALA A 44 1.99 -23.02 -5.72
N ALA A 45 3.12 -22.40 -6.06
CA ALA A 45 3.27 -21.52 -7.22
C ALA A 45 3.47 -22.28 -8.55
N GLY A 46 3.70 -23.60 -8.52
CA GLY A 46 4.06 -24.37 -9.71
C GLY A 46 5.39 -23.93 -10.33
N VAL A 47 6.37 -23.58 -9.49
CA VAL A 47 7.74 -23.20 -9.89
C VAL A 47 8.74 -24.17 -9.28
N SER A 48 9.92 -24.27 -9.88
CA SER A 48 10.95 -25.18 -9.35
C SER A 48 11.57 -24.62 -8.07
N VAL A 49 11.91 -25.49 -7.12
CA VAL A 49 12.61 -25.08 -5.89
C VAL A 49 13.94 -24.39 -6.21
N PRO A 50 14.79 -24.89 -7.14
CA PRO A 50 16.04 -24.20 -7.50
C PRO A 50 15.83 -22.79 -8.07
N GLU A 51 14.75 -22.56 -8.82
CA GLU A 51 14.41 -21.23 -9.33
C GLU A 51 14.06 -20.26 -8.19
N LEU A 52 13.29 -20.70 -7.20
CA LEU A 52 12.97 -19.89 -6.02
C LEU A 52 14.22 -19.66 -5.14
N ASP A 53 15.04 -20.68 -4.92
CA ASP A 53 16.28 -20.57 -4.16
C ASP A 53 17.26 -19.59 -4.81
N ALA A 54 17.36 -19.59 -6.15
CA ALA A 54 18.18 -18.63 -6.88
C ALA A 54 17.73 -17.19 -6.59
N VAL A 55 16.41 -16.92 -6.55
CA VAL A 55 15.88 -15.59 -6.19
C VAL A 55 16.18 -15.24 -4.73
N LEU A 56 16.00 -16.18 -3.80
CA LEU A 56 16.33 -15.96 -2.39
C LEU A 56 17.82 -15.67 -2.18
N ALA A 57 18.68 -16.20 -3.05
CA ALA A 57 20.12 -15.94 -3.10
C ALA A 57 20.50 -14.63 -3.83
N GLY A 58 19.53 -13.79 -4.23
CA GLY A 58 19.76 -12.51 -4.91
C GLY A 58 19.65 -12.57 -6.44
N GLY A 59 19.22 -13.71 -7.00
CA GLY A 59 18.93 -13.85 -8.42
C GLY A 59 17.75 -12.99 -8.89
N HIS A 60 17.74 -12.65 -10.18
CA HIS A 60 16.67 -11.88 -10.79
C HIS A 60 15.37 -12.68 -10.88
N ALA A 61 14.25 -12.11 -10.40
CA ALA A 61 12.95 -12.73 -10.49
C ALA A 61 12.24 -12.34 -11.79
N SER A 62 11.99 -13.29 -12.69
CA SER A 62 11.29 -12.99 -13.94
C SER A 62 9.83 -12.53 -13.70
N ALA A 63 9.26 -11.75 -14.62
CA ALA A 63 7.86 -11.35 -14.55
C ALA A 63 6.88 -12.55 -14.48
N LEU A 64 7.21 -13.65 -15.15
CA LEU A 64 6.43 -14.89 -15.10
C LEU A 64 6.50 -15.53 -13.71
N LEU A 65 7.68 -15.57 -13.10
CA LEU A 65 7.89 -16.07 -11.75
C LEU A 65 7.10 -15.24 -10.72
N LEU A 66 7.14 -13.91 -10.82
CA LEU A 66 6.35 -13.02 -9.95
C LEU A 66 4.83 -13.28 -10.08
N ARG A 67 4.33 -13.48 -11.31
CA ARG A 67 2.91 -13.81 -11.53
C ARG A 67 2.50 -15.13 -10.87
N ARG A 68 3.38 -16.13 -10.88
CA ARG A 68 3.14 -17.44 -10.25
C ARG A 68 3.26 -17.40 -8.73
N LEU A 69 4.24 -16.67 -8.20
CA LEU A 69 4.48 -16.56 -6.76
C LEU A 69 3.39 -15.77 -6.03
N ALA A 70 2.85 -14.71 -6.64
CA ALA A 70 1.94 -13.81 -5.93
C ALA A 70 0.70 -14.52 -5.32
N PRO A 71 -0.06 -15.37 -6.05
CA PRO A 71 -1.15 -16.14 -5.47
C PRO A 71 -0.70 -17.10 -4.36
N ALA A 72 0.45 -17.78 -4.52
CA ALA A 72 0.99 -18.68 -3.50
C ALA A 72 1.38 -17.95 -2.22
N LEU A 73 1.74 -16.66 -2.33
CA LEU A 73 1.99 -15.76 -1.21
C LEU A 73 0.73 -15.05 -0.72
N GLY A 74 -0.45 -15.29 -1.29
CA GLY A 74 -1.67 -14.55 -0.95
C GLY A 74 -1.53 -13.04 -1.13
N LEU A 75 -0.65 -12.61 -2.06
CA LEU A 75 -0.44 -11.21 -2.40
C LEU A 75 -1.09 -10.91 -3.74
N HIS A 76 -1.50 -9.67 -3.93
CA HIS A 76 -1.85 -9.22 -5.26
C HIS A 76 -0.62 -9.20 -6.16
N THR A 77 -0.76 -9.66 -7.39
CA THR A 77 0.36 -9.71 -8.34
C THR A 77 1.02 -8.35 -8.54
N ALA A 78 0.25 -7.27 -8.67
CA ALA A 78 0.82 -5.92 -8.80
C ALA A 78 1.70 -5.53 -7.60
N ASP A 79 1.37 -5.98 -6.40
CA ASP A 79 2.16 -5.67 -5.20
C ASP A 79 3.48 -6.39 -5.19
N LEU A 80 3.49 -7.63 -5.64
CA LEU A 80 4.73 -8.37 -5.74
C LEU A 80 5.68 -7.75 -6.77
N PHE A 81 5.17 -7.17 -7.86
CA PHE A 81 5.99 -6.37 -8.79
C PHE A 81 6.60 -5.14 -8.13
N VAL A 82 5.82 -4.42 -7.31
CA VAL A 82 6.33 -3.27 -6.53
C VAL A 82 7.38 -3.72 -5.51
N ILE A 83 7.12 -4.79 -4.77
CA ILE A 83 8.06 -5.36 -3.79
C ILE A 83 9.36 -5.81 -4.47
N ALA A 84 9.27 -6.37 -5.66
CA ALA A 84 10.43 -6.80 -6.44
C ALA A 84 11.17 -5.65 -7.13
N GLY A 85 10.63 -4.42 -7.11
CA GLY A 85 11.20 -3.28 -7.82
C GLY A 85 11.11 -3.40 -9.35
N HIS A 86 10.17 -4.19 -9.88
CA HIS A 86 9.96 -4.36 -11.31
C HIS A 86 9.03 -3.30 -11.89
N ASP A 87 9.22 -3.02 -13.18
CA ASP A 87 8.24 -2.25 -13.96
C ASP A 87 6.87 -2.94 -13.95
N MET A 88 5.83 -2.14 -13.72
CA MET A 88 4.45 -2.63 -13.63
C MET A 88 3.91 -3.00 -15.03
N PRO A 89 3.49 -4.25 -15.26
CA PRO A 89 2.83 -4.64 -16.50
C PRO A 89 1.52 -3.88 -16.73
N THR A 90 1.22 -3.50 -17.98
CA THR A 90 0.04 -2.69 -18.34
C THR A 90 -1.28 -3.33 -17.92
N ASP A 91 -1.39 -4.66 -17.95
CA ASP A 91 -2.59 -5.40 -17.54
C ASP A 91 -2.85 -5.33 -16.03
N LEU A 92 -1.80 -5.10 -15.23
CA LEU A 92 -1.85 -4.97 -13.77
C LEU A 92 -1.91 -3.52 -13.29
N ALA A 93 -1.55 -2.58 -14.16
CA ALA A 93 -1.42 -1.17 -13.81
C ALA A 93 -2.75 -0.56 -13.32
N PRO A 94 -2.70 0.27 -12.26
CA PRO A 94 -3.84 1.08 -11.84
C PRO A 94 -4.17 2.16 -12.87
N ALA A 95 -5.37 2.74 -12.74
CA ALA A 95 -5.77 3.89 -13.53
C ALA A 95 -4.89 5.11 -13.23
N ARG A 96 -4.81 6.00 -14.22
CA ARG A 96 -3.92 7.17 -14.22
C ARG A 96 -4.67 8.44 -14.53
N GLY A 97 -4.00 9.57 -14.30
CA GLY A 97 -4.56 10.87 -14.65
C GLY A 97 -5.87 11.15 -13.92
N THR A 98 -6.14 10.48 -12.79
CA THR A 98 -7.47 10.50 -12.18
C THR A 98 -7.78 11.81 -11.47
N ARG A 99 -6.95 12.85 -11.59
CA ARG A 99 -7.19 14.16 -10.98
C ARG A 99 -8.58 14.69 -11.37
N PRO A 100 -9.33 15.31 -10.44
CA PRO A 100 -8.99 15.50 -9.01
C PRO A 100 -9.20 14.25 -8.14
N TRP A 101 -9.89 13.23 -8.64
CA TRP A 101 -10.31 12.04 -7.92
C TRP A 101 -9.19 10.99 -7.74
N HIS A 102 -9.33 10.16 -6.71
CA HIS A 102 -8.46 9.01 -6.47
C HIS A 102 -9.15 8.08 -5.46
N VAL A 103 -8.68 6.85 -5.32
CA VAL A 103 -9.35 5.83 -4.50
C VAL A 103 -9.40 6.21 -3.01
N GLY A 104 -8.41 6.95 -2.50
CA GLY A 104 -8.49 7.51 -1.15
C GLY A 104 -9.76 8.36 -0.88
N HIS A 105 -10.30 9.07 -1.88
CA HIS A 105 -11.57 9.77 -1.75
C HIS A 105 -12.76 8.80 -1.65
N VAL A 106 -12.77 7.76 -2.47
CA VAL A 106 -13.77 6.69 -2.44
C VAL A 106 -13.78 6.02 -1.07
N MET A 107 -12.62 5.64 -0.54
CA MET A 107 -12.50 5.04 0.80
C MET A 107 -13.10 5.95 1.89
N ARG A 108 -12.75 7.25 1.87
CA ARG A 108 -13.25 8.23 2.85
C ARG A 108 -14.78 8.35 2.82
N SER A 109 -15.38 8.32 1.63
CA SER A 109 -16.84 8.34 1.47
C SER A 109 -17.47 7.00 1.90
N ALA A 110 -16.87 5.88 1.50
CA ALA A 110 -17.34 4.53 1.82
C ALA A 110 -17.37 4.24 3.33
N MET A 111 -16.49 4.86 4.12
CA MET A 111 -16.52 4.78 5.59
C MET A 111 -17.84 5.23 6.23
N ARG A 112 -18.66 6.00 5.50
CA ARG A 112 -19.98 6.50 5.97
C ARG A 112 -21.14 5.61 5.50
N VAL A 113 -20.86 4.55 4.73
CA VAL A 113 -21.84 3.66 4.13
C VAL A 113 -21.80 2.30 4.84
N PHE A 114 -22.95 1.81 5.30
CA PHE A 114 -23.03 0.62 6.16
C PHE A 114 -24.03 -0.42 5.65
N GLY A 115 -23.76 -1.69 6.00
CA GLY A 115 -24.60 -2.85 5.68
C GLY A 115 -24.82 -3.01 4.18
N LYS A 116 -26.03 -3.41 3.78
CA LYS A 116 -26.43 -3.65 2.37
C LYS A 116 -26.14 -2.50 1.41
N ARG A 117 -26.01 -1.27 1.92
CA ARG A 117 -25.65 -0.12 1.08
C ARG A 117 -24.18 -0.12 0.71
N PHE A 118 -23.32 -0.62 1.58
CA PHE A 118 -21.91 -0.80 1.25
C PHE A 118 -21.76 -1.89 0.19
N ASP A 119 -22.50 -2.99 0.32
CA ASP A 119 -22.54 -4.05 -0.69
C ASP A 119 -22.95 -3.48 -2.05
N ARG A 120 -24.02 -2.67 -2.08
CA ARG A 120 -24.46 -1.95 -3.28
C ARG A 120 -23.39 -1.02 -3.86
N LEU A 121 -22.63 -0.31 -3.02
CA LEU A 121 -21.53 0.53 -3.48
C LEU A 121 -20.41 -0.31 -4.10
N HIS A 122 -20.07 -1.43 -3.47
CA HIS A 122 -19.03 -2.34 -3.97
C HIS A 122 -19.46 -3.02 -5.27
N GLU A 123 -20.70 -3.52 -5.35
CA GLU A 123 -21.29 -4.05 -6.59
C GLU A 123 -21.25 -3.02 -7.73
N PHE A 124 -21.57 -1.76 -7.43
CA PHE A 124 -21.49 -0.69 -8.44
C PHE A 124 -20.05 -0.51 -8.94
N ILE A 125 -19.06 -0.47 -8.05
CA ILE A 125 -17.63 -0.41 -8.42
C ILE A 125 -17.26 -1.58 -9.34
N CYS A 126 -17.66 -2.80 -8.98
CA CYS A 126 -17.38 -4.00 -9.76
C CYS A 126 -18.12 -4.06 -11.11
N SER A 127 -19.24 -3.34 -11.25
CA SER A 127 -20.02 -3.27 -12.49
C SER A 127 -19.42 -2.30 -13.53
N LEU A 128 -18.56 -1.37 -13.10
CA LEU A 128 -18.00 -0.36 -13.99
C LEU A 128 -16.93 -0.98 -14.92
N PRO A 129 -16.94 -0.63 -16.22
CA PRO A 129 -15.98 -1.20 -17.16
C PRO A 129 -14.56 -0.71 -16.86
N VAL A 130 -13.62 -1.64 -16.76
CA VAL A 130 -12.21 -1.31 -16.59
C VAL A 130 -11.66 -0.76 -17.90
N ARG A 131 -11.12 0.47 -17.88
CA ARG A 131 -10.45 1.07 -19.04
C ARG A 131 -8.94 0.92 -18.88
N LEU A 132 -8.28 0.29 -19.86
CA LEU A 132 -6.82 0.22 -19.89
C LEU A 132 -6.24 1.64 -20.03
N PRO A 133 -5.09 1.93 -19.39
CA PRO A 133 -4.40 3.19 -19.61
C PRO A 133 -4.10 3.39 -21.10
N ALA A 134 -4.46 4.54 -21.65
CA ALA A 134 -4.22 4.87 -23.05
C ALA A 134 -2.72 5.07 -23.39
N GLU A 135 -1.90 5.36 -22.37
CA GLU A 135 -0.49 5.69 -22.54
C GLU A 135 0.44 4.78 -21.71
N PRO A 136 1.62 4.41 -22.26
CA PRO A 136 2.66 3.67 -21.53
C PRO A 136 3.05 4.29 -20.18
N LEU A 137 3.61 3.48 -19.28
CA LEU A 137 4.27 3.97 -18.07
C LEU A 137 5.36 4.98 -18.48
N PRO A 138 5.36 6.26 -18.00
CA PRO A 138 6.63 6.95 -17.95
C PRO A 138 7.56 6.10 -17.07
N PRO A 139 8.86 6.00 -17.43
CA PRO A 139 9.81 5.22 -16.67
C PRO A 139 9.74 5.65 -15.20
N PRO A 140 9.84 4.72 -14.24
CA PRO A 140 9.79 5.08 -12.84
C PRO A 140 10.85 6.15 -12.58
N THR A 141 10.42 7.35 -12.17
CA THR A 141 11.32 8.28 -11.50
C THR A 141 11.85 7.50 -10.32
N ARG A 142 13.16 7.20 -10.28
CA ARG A 142 13.82 6.47 -9.19
C ARG A 142 13.29 7.03 -7.87
N SER A 143 12.30 6.34 -7.31
CA SER A 143 11.65 6.78 -6.08
C SER A 143 12.71 6.69 -4.99
N ALA A 144 12.63 7.55 -3.97
CA ALA A 144 13.56 7.54 -2.87
C ALA A 144 13.84 6.10 -2.42
N ALA A 145 15.10 5.68 -2.32
CA ALA A 145 15.40 4.34 -1.85
C ALA A 145 14.91 4.21 -0.40
N GLY A 146 14.14 3.16 -0.08
CA GLY A 146 13.81 2.84 1.30
C GLY A 146 12.33 2.51 1.59
N PRO A 147 12.01 2.13 2.83
CA PRO A 147 10.70 1.59 3.21
C PRO A 147 9.50 2.50 2.87
N GLY A 148 9.69 3.82 2.91
CA GLY A 148 8.67 4.78 2.52
C GLY A 148 8.25 4.65 1.06
N ALA A 149 9.20 4.42 0.15
CA ALA A 149 8.91 4.27 -1.27
C ALA A 149 8.23 2.95 -1.60
N LEU A 150 8.53 1.86 -0.87
CA LEU A 150 7.74 0.63 -0.97
C LEU A 150 6.28 0.90 -0.64
N VAL A 151 6.01 1.57 0.50
CA VAL A 151 4.64 1.95 0.89
C VAL A 151 4.00 2.85 -0.16
N MET A 152 4.76 3.82 -0.71
CA MET A 152 4.28 4.70 -1.77
C MET A 152 3.89 3.92 -3.03
N GLY A 153 4.69 2.93 -3.45
CA GLY A 153 4.39 2.06 -4.58
C GLY A 153 3.13 1.22 -4.35
N LEU A 154 2.97 0.67 -3.14
CA LEU A 154 1.77 -0.10 -2.77
C LEU A 154 0.51 0.78 -2.75
N LEU A 155 0.60 2.04 -2.30
CA LEU A 155 -0.50 3.01 -2.38
C LEU A 155 -0.81 3.37 -3.83
N ALA A 156 0.22 3.61 -4.65
CA ALA A 156 0.08 3.90 -6.07
C ALA A 156 -0.64 2.75 -6.79
N ASN A 157 -0.35 1.49 -6.45
CA ASN A 157 -1.09 0.32 -6.97
C ASN A 157 -2.59 0.38 -6.69
N ARG A 158 -3.04 1.02 -5.60
CA ARG A 158 -4.48 1.22 -5.32
C ARG A 158 -5.02 2.51 -5.94
N ASN A 159 -4.22 3.26 -6.71
CA ASN A 159 -4.55 4.64 -7.08
C ASN A 159 -4.89 5.49 -5.83
N ILE A 160 -4.10 5.34 -4.77
CA ILE A 160 -4.17 6.14 -3.55
C ILE A 160 -2.99 7.11 -3.54
N ARG A 161 -3.27 8.38 -3.22
CA ARG A 161 -2.26 9.42 -3.09
C ARG A 161 -1.80 9.57 -1.65
N PRO A 162 -0.62 10.16 -1.40
CA PRO A 162 -0.12 10.36 -0.04
C PRO A 162 -0.83 11.47 0.78
N HIS A 163 -2.00 11.97 0.33
CA HIS A 163 -2.86 12.89 1.07
C HIS A 163 -3.98 12.12 1.80
N ILE A 164 -3.56 11.24 2.70
CA ILE A 164 -4.40 10.23 3.36
C ILE A 164 -4.26 10.22 4.88
N ALA A 165 -3.79 11.30 5.50
CA ALA A 165 -3.62 11.36 6.96
C ALA A 165 -4.89 10.98 7.72
N GLN A 166 -6.05 11.46 7.25
CA GLN A 166 -7.35 11.07 7.81
C GLN A 166 -7.64 9.57 7.68
N LEU A 167 -7.34 8.94 6.54
CA LEU A 167 -7.55 7.50 6.39
C LEU A 167 -6.63 6.71 7.33
N LEU A 168 -5.36 7.10 7.43
CA LEU A 168 -4.43 6.43 8.34
C LEU A 168 -4.90 6.55 9.79
N TYR A 169 -5.36 7.73 10.21
CA TYR A 169 -5.89 7.95 11.55
C TYR A 169 -7.16 7.13 11.81
N PHE A 170 -8.18 7.23 10.95
CA PHE A 170 -9.48 6.61 11.21
C PHE A 170 -9.55 5.11 10.88
N VAL A 171 -8.79 4.64 9.89
CA VAL A 171 -8.81 3.23 9.45
C VAL A 171 -7.79 2.40 10.24
N GLY A 172 -6.61 2.97 10.45
CA GLY A 172 -5.43 2.25 10.91
C GLY A 172 -4.89 2.66 12.28
N ASP A 173 -5.59 3.56 13.00
CA ASP A 173 -5.12 4.17 14.25
C ASP A 173 -3.72 4.80 14.13
N GLY A 174 -3.44 5.36 12.95
CA GLY A 174 -2.23 6.11 12.66
C GLY A 174 -2.10 7.36 13.55
N PRO A 175 -0.92 8.01 13.55
CA PRO A 175 -0.74 9.24 14.31
C PRO A 175 -1.60 10.37 13.71
N TYR A 176 -2.08 11.27 14.57
CA TYR A 176 -2.81 12.47 14.15
C TYR A 176 -1.82 13.51 13.62
N VAL A 177 -1.66 13.56 12.29
CA VAL A 177 -0.69 14.42 11.59
C VAL A 177 -1.32 15.03 10.33
N SER A 178 -0.61 15.97 9.70
CA SER A 178 -1.03 16.53 8.41
C SER A 178 -0.67 15.63 7.24
N ASP A 179 -1.30 15.86 6.09
CA ASP A 179 -0.94 15.19 4.83
C ASP A 179 0.51 15.48 4.41
N SER A 180 1.06 16.66 4.75
CA SER A 180 2.46 16.98 4.49
C SER A 180 3.43 16.12 5.30
N THR A 181 3.07 15.73 6.53
CA THR A 181 3.85 14.78 7.31
C THR A 181 3.81 13.39 6.68
N ILE A 182 2.65 12.94 6.21
CA ILE A 182 2.52 11.65 5.51
C ILE A 182 3.35 11.65 4.23
N TYR A 183 3.29 12.73 3.45
CA TYR A 183 4.13 12.91 2.27
C TYR A 183 5.61 12.74 2.62
N ARG A 184 6.11 13.43 3.65
CA ARG A 184 7.51 13.30 4.10
C ARG A 184 7.87 11.87 4.52
N VAL A 185 6.97 11.17 5.21
CA VAL A 185 7.22 9.76 5.62
C VAL A 185 7.38 8.84 4.41
N VAL A 186 6.49 8.93 3.42
CA VAL A 186 6.56 8.03 2.25
C VAL A 186 7.69 8.40 1.28
N HIS A 187 8.22 9.62 1.35
CA HIS A 187 9.40 10.03 0.58
C HIS A 187 10.72 9.84 1.33
N GLY A 188 10.68 9.38 2.59
CA GLY A 188 11.88 9.15 3.41
C GLY A 188 12.42 10.39 4.13
N ASP A 189 11.78 11.56 3.98
CA ASP A 189 12.12 12.80 4.70
C ASP A 189 11.71 12.77 6.18
N SER A 190 11.04 11.71 6.61
CA SER A 190 10.63 11.44 7.99
C SER A 190 10.56 9.94 8.22
N ALA A 191 10.84 9.50 9.45
CA ALA A 191 10.91 8.08 9.78
C ALA A 191 9.55 7.38 9.59
N LEU A 192 9.57 6.25 8.87
CA LEU A 192 8.47 5.29 8.90
C LEU A 192 8.56 4.52 10.23
N THR A 193 7.54 4.65 11.08
CA THR A 193 7.47 4.01 12.39
C THR A 193 6.56 2.78 12.36
N ALA A 194 6.65 1.90 13.37
CA ALA A 194 5.78 0.72 13.48
C ALA A 194 4.28 1.08 13.50
N ARG A 195 3.93 2.24 14.08
CA ARG A 195 2.56 2.75 14.06
C ARG A 195 2.12 3.15 12.66
N TYR A 196 3.00 3.78 11.87
CA TYR A 196 2.69 4.04 10.46
C TYR A 196 2.56 2.74 9.67
N VAL A 197 3.44 1.76 9.86
CA VAL A 197 3.33 0.44 9.20
C VAL A 197 1.97 -0.20 9.47
N THR A 198 1.54 -0.21 10.74
CA THR A 198 0.22 -0.75 11.13
C THR A 198 -0.91 -0.02 10.41
N ALA A 199 -0.85 1.31 10.37
CA ALA A 199 -1.89 2.12 9.74
C ALA A 199 -1.93 1.98 8.21
N PHE A 200 -0.77 1.95 7.55
CA PHE A 200 -0.68 1.70 6.11
C PHE A 200 -1.15 0.29 5.75
N ALA A 201 -0.77 -0.72 6.53
CA ALA A 201 -1.23 -2.09 6.33
C ALA A 201 -2.77 -2.18 6.33
N ALA A 202 -3.43 -1.51 7.29
CA ALA A 202 -4.88 -1.45 7.38
C ALA A 202 -5.54 -0.79 6.16
N VAL A 203 -4.95 0.29 5.63
CA VAL A 203 -5.45 0.97 4.42
C VAL A 203 -5.19 0.16 3.15
N LEU A 204 -4.04 -0.52 3.07
CA LEU A 204 -3.63 -1.31 1.91
C LEU A 204 -4.33 -2.67 1.81
N GLY A 205 -4.90 -3.17 2.92
CA GLY A 205 -5.46 -4.52 3.02
C GLY A 205 -4.42 -5.62 3.13
N VAL A 206 -3.21 -5.29 3.61
CA VAL A 206 -2.10 -6.22 3.77
C VAL A 206 -1.96 -6.56 5.26
N PRO A 207 -1.65 -7.81 5.65
CA PRO A 207 -1.34 -8.12 7.04
C PRO A 207 -0.20 -7.22 7.56
N ALA A 208 -0.39 -6.61 8.75
CA ALA A 208 0.59 -5.67 9.28
C ALA A 208 1.96 -6.31 9.50
N GLY A 209 1.99 -7.60 9.90
CA GLY A 209 3.22 -8.36 10.05
C GLY A 209 3.98 -8.56 8.73
N ASP A 210 3.27 -8.76 7.62
CA ASP A 210 3.89 -8.83 6.30
C ASP A 210 4.51 -7.49 5.91
N LEU A 211 3.78 -6.39 6.09
CA LEU A 211 4.31 -5.05 5.76
C LEU A 211 5.50 -4.69 6.68
N ALA A 212 5.46 -5.07 7.95
CA ALA A 212 6.60 -4.93 8.86
C ALA A 212 7.82 -5.74 8.40
N ALA A 213 7.63 -7.00 7.98
CA ALA A 213 8.70 -7.85 7.48
C ALA A 213 9.35 -7.26 6.21
N LEU A 214 8.54 -6.73 5.30
CA LEU A 214 9.00 -6.10 4.06
C LEU A 214 9.71 -4.77 4.31
N THR A 215 9.20 -3.94 5.21
CA THR A 215 9.81 -2.63 5.53
C THR A 215 10.99 -2.73 6.48
N GLY A 216 11.10 -3.82 7.24
CA GLY A 216 12.06 -3.97 8.33
C GLY A 216 11.76 -3.08 9.55
N VAL A 217 10.56 -2.48 9.63
CA VAL A 217 10.19 -1.50 10.66
C VAL A 217 9.31 -2.13 11.73
N GLY A 218 9.96 -2.63 12.79
CA GLY A 218 9.38 -3.05 14.08
C GLY A 218 8.27 -4.11 14.00
N PRO A 219 7.93 -4.79 15.11
CA PRO A 219 6.65 -5.49 15.11
C PRO A 219 5.52 -4.48 14.95
N PRO A 220 4.42 -4.83 14.27
CA PRO A 220 3.22 -4.00 14.23
C PRO A 220 2.74 -3.66 15.64
N VAL A 221 2.12 -2.49 15.78
CA VAL A 221 1.50 -2.06 17.03
C VAL A 221 0.15 -2.76 17.13
N ASP A 222 -0.06 -3.53 18.20
CA ASP A 222 -1.38 -4.04 18.51
C ASP A 222 -2.27 -2.89 18.97
N THR A 223 -3.39 -2.68 18.29
CA THR A 223 -4.33 -1.61 18.61
C THR A 223 -5.77 -2.09 18.50
N ALA A 224 -6.50 -1.91 19.60
CA ALA A 224 -7.94 -2.16 19.68
C ALA A 224 -8.78 -1.17 18.84
N ARG A 225 -8.17 -0.13 18.26
CA ARG A 225 -8.86 0.96 17.56
C ARG A 225 -8.85 0.82 16.04
N LEU A 226 -8.40 -0.32 15.49
CA LEU A 226 -8.51 -0.57 14.06
C LEU A 226 -9.97 -0.49 13.60
N TYR A 227 -10.19 0.14 12.45
CA TYR A 227 -11.54 0.22 11.90
C TYR A 227 -12.08 -1.20 11.64
N PRO A 228 -13.27 -1.54 12.16
CA PRO A 228 -13.78 -2.91 12.09
C PRO A 228 -13.87 -3.47 10.67
N ARG A 229 -14.24 -2.62 9.70
CA ARG A 229 -14.44 -2.99 8.30
C ARG A 229 -13.27 -2.60 7.39
N ARG A 230 -12.05 -2.50 7.93
CA ARG A 230 -10.86 -2.11 7.16
C ARG A 230 -10.59 -3.03 5.97
N ALA A 231 -10.83 -4.33 6.12
CA ALA A 231 -10.65 -5.31 5.05
C ALA A 231 -11.61 -5.04 3.88
N GLU A 232 -12.89 -4.74 4.17
CA GLU A 232 -13.89 -4.39 3.16
C GLU A 232 -13.54 -3.08 2.46
N LEU A 233 -13.07 -2.06 3.21
CA LEU A 233 -12.59 -0.82 2.61
C LEU A 233 -11.37 -1.03 1.71
N ALA A 234 -10.44 -1.89 2.10
CA ALA A 234 -9.28 -2.22 1.30
C ALA A 234 -9.66 -3.00 0.04
N ALA A 235 -10.66 -3.89 0.11
CA ALA A 235 -11.21 -4.57 -1.06
C ALA A 235 -11.85 -3.58 -2.05
N VAL A 236 -12.68 -2.66 -1.55
CA VAL A 236 -13.22 -1.54 -2.36
C VAL A 236 -12.10 -0.71 -2.98
N ALA A 237 -11.04 -0.43 -2.23
CA ALA A 237 -9.89 0.31 -2.75
C ALA A 237 -9.17 -0.45 -3.87
N TRP A 238 -9.02 -1.76 -3.70
CA TRP A 238 -8.44 -2.63 -4.69
C TRP A 238 -9.27 -2.64 -5.98
N ASP A 239 -10.58 -2.86 -5.90
CA ASP A 239 -11.43 -2.96 -7.09
C ASP A 239 -11.59 -1.61 -7.80
N ALA A 240 -11.61 -0.50 -7.06
CA ALA A 240 -11.67 0.84 -7.62
C ALA A 240 -10.36 1.31 -8.28
N ARG A 241 -9.22 0.63 -8.07
CA ARG A 241 -7.88 1.11 -8.50
C ARG A 241 -7.77 1.34 -10.00
N ARG A 242 -8.57 0.64 -10.81
CA ARG A 242 -8.56 0.72 -12.28
C ARG A 242 -9.65 1.62 -12.86
N LEU A 243 -10.40 2.32 -12.02
CA LEU A 243 -11.41 3.29 -12.45
C LEU A 243 -10.76 4.63 -12.80
N ASN A 244 -11.22 5.23 -13.90
CA ASN A 244 -10.76 6.56 -14.31
C ASN A 244 -11.36 7.68 -13.45
N SER A 245 -10.99 8.93 -13.71
CA SER A 245 -11.46 10.11 -12.96
C SER A 245 -13.01 10.20 -12.91
N GLU A 246 -13.66 10.03 -14.06
CA GLU A 246 -15.12 10.12 -14.19
C GLU A 246 -15.83 9.03 -13.39
N GLN A 247 -15.37 7.79 -13.52
CA GLN A 247 -15.90 6.64 -12.78
C GLN A 247 -15.72 6.80 -11.27
N LEU A 248 -14.55 7.28 -10.82
CA LEU A 248 -14.31 7.56 -9.40
C LEU A 248 -15.24 8.67 -8.88
N SER A 249 -15.54 9.68 -9.71
CA SER A 249 -16.53 10.72 -9.39
C SER A 249 -17.93 10.12 -9.21
N GLN A 250 -18.35 9.23 -10.11
CA GLN A 250 -19.66 8.56 -10.05
C GLN A 250 -19.77 7.69 -8.78
N VAL A 251 -18.73 6.92 -8.45
CA VAL A 251 -18.65 6.11 -7.23
C VAL A 251 -18.75 7.00 -5.99
N GLN A 252 -18.05 8.13 -5.98
CA GLN A 252 -18.10 9.07 -4.86
C GLN A 252 -19.49 9.68 -4.68
N GLN A 253 -20.17 10.04 -5.77
CA GLN A 253 -21.53 10.55 -5.73
C GLN A 253 -22.49 9.50 -5.16
N LEU A 254 -22.42 8.26 -5.65
CA LEU A 254 -23.25 7.17 -5.11
C LEU A 254 -22.99 6.93 -3.62
N ALA A 255 -21.73 6.93 -3.19
CA ALA A 255 -21.39 6.78 -1.77
C ALA A 255 -21.99 7.90 -0.92
N PHE A 256 -22.00 9.14 -1.42
CA PHE A 256 -22.64 10.27 -0.76
C PHE A 256 -24.16 10.06 -0.63
N ASP A 257 -24.83 9.69 -1.72
CA ASP A 257 -26.28 9.46 -1.73
C ASP A 257 -26.69 8.35 -0.77
N LEU A 258 -25.95 7.23 -0.78
CA LEU A 258 -26.19 6.09 0.11
C LEU A 258 -25.97 6.46 1.59
N ALA A 259 -25.04 7.36 1.90
CA ALA A 259 -24.79 7.85 3.24
C ALA A 259 -25.87 8.83 3.73
N GLN A 260 -26.43 9.68 2.85
CA GLN A 260 -27.48 10.64 3.22
C GLN A 260 -28.81 9.97 3.58
N VAL A 261 -29.15 8.87 2.90
CA VAL A 261 -30.34 8.04 3.23
C VAL A 261 -30.27 7.48 4.66
N ALA A 262 -29.08 7.42 5.30
CA ALA A 262 -28.95 6.98 6.69
C ALA A 262 -29.42 8.02 7.73
N ARG A 263 -29.51 9.30 7.34
CA ARG A 263 -29.73 10.43 8.24
C ARG A 263 -31.17 10.93 8.25
N ARG A 264 -32.02 10.35 7.40
CA ARG A 264 -33.46 10.60 7.35
C ARG A 264 -34.17 9.39 7.91
#